data_AF-A0AAU0UPJ3-F1
#
_entry.id   AF-A0AAU0UPJ3-F1
#
_cell.length_a   1.000
_cell.length_b   1.000
_cell.length_c   1.000
_cell.angle_alpha   90.00
_cell.angle_beta   90.00
_cell.angle_gamma   90.00
#
_symmetry.space_group_name_H-M   'P 1'
#
loop_
_entity.id
_entity.type
_entity.pdbx_description
1 polymer ?
#
loop_
_entity_poly.entity_id
_entity_poly.type
_entity_poly.pdbx_seq_one_letter_code
_entity_poly.pdbx_strand_id
1 'polypeptide(L)'
;MIEVEGNLYEVDSFLRGKRIQIRYNPFDLSLIRVYKDGTRYDDAKAAVINNKRHPKMPDELEEQSPGFISSYLENLKKEQEEKQRKELGTTSFVKLEDKTWGETPC
;
A
#
# COMPACT_ATOMS: atom_id res chain seq x y z
N MET A 1 -23.41 6.41 28.88
CA MET A 1 -22.88 5.56 27.81
C MET A 1 -23.77 5.66 26.59
N ILE A 2 -23.18 5.58 25.41
CA ILE A 2 -23.88 5.50 24.13
C ILE A 2 -23.28 4.37 23.31
N GLU A 3 -24.10 3.75 22.47
CA GLU A 3 -23.64 2.76 21.50
C GLU A 3 -23.56 3.42 20.12
N VAL A 4 -22.41 3.27 19.47
CA VAL A 4 -22.17 3.75 18.11
C VAL A 4 -21.52 2.60 17.34
N GLU A 5 -22.25 2.05 16.36
CA GLU A 5 -21.78 0.94 15.51
C GLU A 5 -21.32 -0.31 16.29
N GLY A 6 -21.98 -0.63 17.40
CA GLY A 6 -21.60 -1.75 18.27
C GLY A 6 -20.43 -1.47 19.22
N ASN A 7 -19.86 -0.26 19.18
CA ASN A 7 -18.89 0.23 20.15
C ASN A 7 -19.58 1.02 21.26
N LEU A 8 -19.15 0.82 22.50
CA LEU A 8 -19.70 1.53 23.66
C LEU A 8 -18.75 2.65 24.08
N TYR A 9 -19.29 3.86 24.18
CA TYR A 9 -18.55 5.04 24.60
C TYR A 9 -19.11 5.61 25.88
N GLU A 10 -18.20 6.03 26.75
CA GLU A 10 -18.54 6.77 27.96
C GLU A 10 -18.68 8.25 27.60
N VAL A 11 -19.83 8.82 27.93
CA VAL A 11 -20.18 10.22 27.70
C VAL A 11 -20.66 10.82 29.01
N ASP A 12 -20.53 12.14 29.13
CA ASP A 12 -20.99 12.88 30.30
C ASP A 12 -22.49 12.61 30.59
N SER A 13 -22.81 12.45 31.88
CA SER A 13 -24.17 12.22 32.36
C SER A 13 -25.14 13.33 31.94
N PHE A 14 -24.65 14.55 31.72
CA PHE A 14 -25.45 15.69 31.29
C PHE A 14 -26.05 15.54 29.89
N LEU A 15 -25.51 14.62 29.08
CA LEU A 15 -25.97 14.31 27.72
C LEU A 15 -26.96 13.14 27.67
N ARG A 16 -27.21 12.49 28.81
CA ARG A 16 -28.14 11.36 28.91
C ARG A 16 -29.56 11.81 28.58
N GLY A 17 -30.24 11.08 27.69
CA GLY A 17 -31.62 11.38 27.26
C GLY A 17 -31.75 12.58 26.30
N LYS A 18 -30.64 13.18 25.86
CA LYS A 18 -30.64 14.29 24.91
C LYS A 18 -30.22 13.80 23.53
N ARG A 19 -30.75 14.42 22.47
CA ARG A 19 -30.25 14.19 21.11
C ARG A 19 -28.92 14.93 20.95
N ILE A 20 -27.89 14.20 20.53
CA ILE A 20 -26.55 14.71 20.29
C ILE A 20 -26.13 14.40 18.86
N GLN A 21 -25.20 15.18 18.34
CA GLN A 21 -24.50 14.89 17.10
C GLN A 21 -23.13 14.31 17.42
N ILE A 22 -22.74 13.29 16.66
CA ILE A 22 -21.47 12.60 16.84
C ILE A 22 -20.66 12.77 15.57
N ARG A 23 -19.39 13.12 15.72
CA ARG A 23 -18.42 13.16 14.63
C ARG A 23 -17.26 12.24 14.98
N TYR A 24 -16.90 11.36 14.07
CA TYR A 24 -15.82 10.40 14.25
C TYR A 24 -15.04 10.22 12.95
N ASN A 25 -13.83 9.68 13.05
CA ASN A 25 -13.05 9.27 11.90
C ASN A 25 -13.48 7.84 11.52
N PRO A 26 -13.97 7.58 10.30
CA PRO A 26 -14.44 6.25 9.94
C PRO A 26 -13.30 5.19 9.88
N PHE A 27 -12.03 5.64 9.79
CA PHE A 27 -10.85 4.76 9.85
C PHE A 27 -10.38 4.47 11.28
N ASP A 28 -10.78 5.29 12.25
CA ASP A 28 -10.36 5.19 13.64
C ASP A 28 -11.52 5.55 14.58
N LEU A 29 -12.16 4.51 15.11
CA LEU A 29 -13.26 4.61 16.06
C LEU A 29 -12.77 4.75 17.53
N SER A 30 -11.48 4.96 17.79
CA SER A 30 -10.97 5.05 19.17
C SER A 30 -11.49 6.28 19.94
N LEU A 31 -11.77 7.36 19.23
CA LEU A 31 -12.22 8.64 19.79
C LEU A 31 -13.38 9.18 18.98
N ILE A 32 -14.47 9.55 19.66
CA ILE A 32 -15.60 10.23 19.04
C ILE A 32 -15.83 11.59 19.68
N ARG A 33 -16.16 12.57 18.84
CA ARG A 33 -16.44 13.95 19.26
C ARG A 33 -17.93 14.14 19.40
N VAL A 34 -18.35 14.65 20.55
CA VAL A 34 -19.76 14.86 20.86
C VAL A 34 -20.13 16.34 20.77
N TYR A 35 -21.22 16.62 20.07
CA TYR A 35 -21.75 17.96 19.86
C TYR A 35 -23.21 18.02 20.26
N LYS A 36 -23.65 19.12 20.85
CA LYS A 36 -25.06 19.41 21.11
C LYS A 36 -25.33 20.88 20.85
N ASP A 37 -26.38 21.17 20.07
CA ASP A 37 -26.81 22.53 19.75
C ASP A 37 -25.66 23.42 19.22
N GLY A 38 -24.73 22.82 18.46
CA GLY A 38 -23.54 23.50 17.93
C GLY A 38 -22.38 23.64 18.92
N THR A 39 -22.56 23.31 20.20
CA THR A 39 -21.51 23.34 21.21
C THR A 39 -20.80 21.99 21.28
N ARG A 40 -19.45 22.02 21.34
CA ARG A 40 -18.63 20.82 21.54
C ARG A 40 -18.58 20.46 23.03
N TYR A 41 -18.78 19.20 23.33
CA TYR A 41 -18.65 18.62 24.67
C TYR A 41 -17.38 17.78 24.76
N ASP A 42 -17.11 17.26 25.96
CA ASP A 42 -15.98 16.38 26.20
C ASP A 42 -16.01 15.17 25.26
N ASP A 43 -14.83 14.75 24.83
CA ASP A 43 -14.68 13.66 23.88
C ASP A 43 -15.02 12.33 24.56
N ALA A 44 -15.83 11.50 23.89
CA ALA A 44 -16.24 10.24 24.49
C ALA A 44 -15.13 9.20 24.32
N LYS A 45 -14.64 8.66 25.45
CA LYS A 45 -13.67 7.57 25.44
C LYS A 45 -14.38 6.26 25.19
N ALA A 46 -13.81 5.42 24.32
CA ALA A 46 -14.34 4.10 24.07
C ALA A 46 -14.13 3.21 25.30
N ALA A 47 -15.22 2.76 25.90
CA ALA A 47 -15.21 1.84 27.04
C ALA A 47 -15.04 0.39 26.57
N VAL A 48 -15.71 0.04 25.45
CA VAL A 48 -15.58 -1.26 24.79
C VAL A 48 -15.51 -1.02 23.28
N ILE A 49 -14.38 -1.35 22.67
CA ILE A 49 -14.18 -1.31 21.22
C ILE A 49 -14.33 -2.74 20.70
N ASN A 50 -15.40 -3.01 19.97
CA ASN A 50 -15.62 -4.27 19.28
C ASN A 50 -15.11 -4.20 17.82
N ASN A 51 -15.28 -3.05 17.16
CA ASN A 51 -14.80 -2.80 15.80
C ASN A 51 -13.97 -1.51 15.75
N LYS A 52 -12.72 -1.60 15.25
CA LYS A 52 -11.83 -0.43 15.10
C LYS A 52 -12.12 0.40 13.85
N ARG A 53 -12.75 -0.20 12.84
CA ARG A 53 -13.08 0.42 11.54
C ARG A 53 -14.58 0.34 11.29
N HIS A 54 -15.10 1.36 10.59
CA HIS A 54 -16.49 1.43 10.19
C HIS A 54 -16.84 0.32 9.17
N PRO A 55 -17.95 -0.42 9.34
CA PRO A 55 -18.26 -1.64 8.55
C PRO A 55 -18.52 -1.40 7.06
N LYS A 56 -18.79 -0.16 6.64
CA LYS A 56 -18.87 0.22 5.21
C LYS A 56 -17.51 0.50 4.55
N MET A 57 -16.40 0.39 5.28
CA MET A 57 -15.10 0.48 4.63
C MET A 57 -14.83 -0.80 3.83
N PRO A 58 -14.23 -0.68 2.63
CA PRO A 58 -13.61 -1.83 2.00
C PRO A 58 -12.62 -2.42 2.99
N ASP A 59 -12.75 -3.72 3.29
CA ASP A 59 -11.67 -4.43 3.95
C ASP A 59 -10.41 -4.18 3.13
N GLU A 60 -9.34 -3.80 3.83
CA GLU A 60 -8.06 -3.50 3.20
C GLU A 60 -7.68 -4.73 2.39
N LEU A 61 -7.68 -4.53 1.06
CA LEU A 61 -7.48 -5.57 0.05
C LEU A 61 -6.37 -6.49 0.51
N GLU A 62 -6.70 -7.78 0.56
CA GLU A 62 -5.81 -8.90 0.83
C GLU A 62 -4.37 -8.54 0.46
N GLU A 63 -3.49 -8.54 1.47
CA GLU A 63 -2.06 -8.31 1.29
C GLU A 63 -1.61 -9.08 0.06
N GLN A 64 -1.25 -8.36 -1.01
CA GLN A 64 -0.87 -8.99 -2.27
C GLN A 64 0.25 -9.97 -1.97
N SER A 65 -0.07 -11.26 -2.10
CA SER A 65 0.83 -12.32 -1.68
C SER A 65 2.21 -12.12 -2.34
N PRO A 66 3.31 -12.42 -1.64
CA PRO A 66 4.66 -12.20 -2.16
C PRO A 66 4.94 -12.89 -3.52
N GLY A 67 4.12 -13.88 -3.90
CA GLY A 67 4.19 -14.55 -5.20
C GLY A 67 3.89 -13.66 -6.41
N PHE A 68 3.05 -12.63 -6.28
CA PHE A 68 2.72 -11.73 -7.40
C PHE A 68 3.94 -10.90 -7.85
N ILE A 69 4.70 -10.38 -6.88
CA ILE A 69 5.91 -9.59 -7.13
C ILE A 69 7.01 -10.48 -7.72
N SER A 70 7.15 -11.73 -7.25
CA SER A 70 8.15 -12.67 -7.78
C SER A 70 7.92 -12.99 -9.27
N SER A 71 6.69 -13.27 -9.66
CA SER A 71 6.33 -13.59 -11.06
C SER A 71 6.61 -12.42 -12.02
N TYR A 72 6.38 -11.18 -11.58
CA TYR A 72 6.68 -10.00 -12.38
C TYR A 72 8.19 -9.81 -12.64
N LEU A 73 9.02 -10.01 -11.61
CA LEU A 73 10.49 -9.89 -11.73
C LEU A 73 11.09 -10.97 -12.63
N GLU A 74 10.56 -12.20 -12.58
CA GLU A 74 10.99 -13.30 -13.45
C GLU A 74 10.77 -12.97 -14.94
N ASN A 75 9.61 -12.39 -15.28
CA ASN A 75 9.31 -11.97 -16.65
C ASN A 75 10.27 -10.87 -17.15
N LEU A 76 10.55 -9.87 -16.32
CA LEU A 76 11.51 -8.81 -16.66
C LEU A 76 12.93 -9.35 -16.90
N LYS A 77 13.37 -10.29 -16.07
CA LYS A 77 14.68 -10.93 -16.21
C LYS A 77 14.79 -11.68 -17.54
N LYS A 78 13.75 -12.45 -17.90
CA LYS A 78 13.71 -13.21 -19.14
C LYS A 78 13.80 -12.30 -20.37
N GLU A 79 13.08 -11.18 -20.39
CA GLU A 79 13.16 -10.21 -21.50
C GLU A 79 14.57 -9.63 -21.65
N GLN A 80 15.28 -9.38 -20.55
CA GLN A 80 16.64 -8.86 -20.58
C GLN A 80 17.63 -9.88 -21.15
N GLU A 81 17.52 -11.15 -20.77
CA GLU A 81 18.36 -12.23 -21.28
C GLU A 81 18.17 -12.44 -22.79
N GLU A 82 16.93 -12.37 -23.27
CA GLU A 82 16.63 -12.45 -24.70
C GLU A 82 17.25 -11.29 -25.50
N LYS A 83 17.25 -10.07 -24.95
CA LYS A 83 17.90 -8.91 -25.57
C LYS A 83 19.42 -9.10 -25.64
N GLN A 84 20.05 -9.49 -24.53
CA GLN A 84 21.50 -9.76 -24.49
C GLN A 84 21.89 -10.87 -25.47
N ARG A 85 21.10 -11.94 -25.59
CA ARG A 85 21.38 -13.03 -26.53
C ARG A 85 21.34 -12.57 -27.99
N LYS A 86 20.42 -11.65 -28.34
CA LYS A 86 20.34 -11.07 -29.69
C LYS A 86 21.54 -10.17 -30.00
N GLU A 87 21.98 -9.37 -29.02
CA GLU A 87 23.15 -8.50 -29.16
C GLU A 87 24.46 -9.30 -29.28
N LEU A 88 24.66 -10.30 -28.42
CA LEU A 88 25.87 -11.14 -28.45
C LEU A 88 25.97 -12.02 -29.70
N GLY A 89 24.83 -12.44 -30.27
CA GLY A 89 24.77 -13.17 -31.53
C GLY A 89 25.21 -12.35 -32.77
N THR A 90 25.39 -11.03 -32.63
CA THR A 90 25.76 -10.12 -33.74
C THR A 90 27.28 -9.88 -33.82
N THR A 91 28.07 -10.27 -32.82
CA THR A 91 29.54 -10.06 -32.85
C THR A 91 30.24 -11.10 -33.75
N SER A 92 30.17 -10.86 -35.06
CA SER A 92 31.03 -11.49 -36.06
C SER A 92 32.45 -10.94 -35.93
N PHE A 93 33.38 -11.79 -35.50
CA PHE A 93 34.81 -11.46 -35.51
C PHE A 93 35.33 -11.51 -36.95
N VAL A 94 35.70 -10.36 -37.53
CA VAL A 94 36.52 -10.32 -38.74
C VAL A 94 37.96 -10.64 -38.33
N LYS A 95 38.47 -11.78 -38.78
CA LYS A 95 39.87 -12.17 -38.64
C LYS A 95 40.72 -11.19 -39.43
N LEU A 96 41.47 -10.31 -38.75
CA LEU A 96 42.49 -9.50 -39.42
C LEU A 96 43.59 -10.43 -39.95
N GLU A 97 43.83 -10.38 -41.26
CA GLU A 97 44.97 -11.06 -41.88
C GLU A 97 46.25 -10.26 -41.57
N ASP A 98 47.25 -10.97 -41.06
CA ASP A 98 48.57 -10.43 -40.76
C ASP A 98 49.28 -10.00 -42.06
N LYS A 99 49.62 -8.71 -42.13
CA LYS A 99 50.34 -8.08 -43.23
C LYS A 99 51.80 -8.55 -43.24
N THR A 100 52.18 -9.46 -44.13
CA THR A 100 53.60 -9.80 -44.36
C THR A 100 54.31 -8.61 -45.01
N TRP A 101 55.28 -8.01 -44.31
CA TRP A 101 56.20 -6.99 -44.83
C TRP A 101 57.63 -7.53 -44.84
N GLY A 102 58.32 -7.38 -45.98
CA GLY A 102 59.75 -7.69 -46.21
C GLY A 102 59.93 -9.00 -47.00
N GLU A 103 60.65 -9.08 -48.12
CA GLU A 103 61.84 -8.35 -48.54
C GLU A 103 61.91 -8.17 -50.07
N THR A 104 62.50 -7.05 -50.51
CA THR A 104 62.78 -6.67 -51.90
C THR A 104 64.08 -7.28 -52.46
N PRO A 105 64.24 -7.37 -53.79
CA PRO A 105 65.22 -8.22 -54.49
C PRO A 105 66.65 -7.65 -54.54
N CYS A 106 67.65 -8.55 -54.72
CA CYS A 106 69.01 -8.24 -55.16
C CYS A 106 69.10 -8.15 -56.69
#